data_AF-A0A2N5VS62-F1
#
_entry.id   AF-A0A2N5VS62-F1
#
_cell.length_a   1.000
_cell.length_b   1.000
_cell.length_c   1.000
_cell.angle_alpha   90.00
_cell.angle_beta   90.00
_cell.angle_gamma   90.00
#
_symmetry.space_group_name_H-M   'P 1'
#
loop_
_entity.id
_entity.type
_entity.pdbx_description
1 polymer ?
#
loop_
_entity_poly.entity_id
_entity_poly.type
_entity_poly.pdbx_seq_one_letter_code
_entity_poly.pdbx_strand_id
1 'polypeptide(L)'
;MPFIAQISAAIVTMWPQLTVDQIHVSISILKHILQYGEKLGHYAFDIADLSGLSFSHVPPPDFLPVRTGLRELMHALAPLKTSLTWNEKLKNLISRINSESEIVIRKSLKEFSNLLKKNPEKMKMLMAGNTFHPLVGNVVKALIGVTARCNDTSDEIKNIAFECLGTVGAVDPDRCEISDEKSKMVLASNFSDHNKSINFALHLLISTELGNSQSHL
;
A
#
# COMPACT_ATOMS: atom_id res chain seq x y z
N MET A 1 13.65 4.99 2.12
CA MET A 1 13.71 5.88 0.94
C MET A 1 12.28 6.22 0.53
N PRO A 2 11.82 7.47 0.68
CA PRO A 2 10.39 7.82 0.73
C PRO A 2 9.61 7.69 -0.59
N PHE A 3 10.22 7.23 -1.69
CA PHE A 3 9.58 7.21 -3.01
C PHE A 3 9.57 5.85 -3.71
N ILE A 4 10.06 4.78 -3.08
CA ILE A 4 10.10 3.43 -3.70
C ILE A 4 8.70 2.95 -4.09
N ALA A 5 7.71 3.15 -3.20
CA ALA A 5 6.31 2.82 -3.46
C ALA A 5 5.78 3.54 -4.70
N GLN A 6 5.99 4.85 -4.76
CA GLN A 6 5.47 5.72 -5.82
C GLN A 6 6.14 5.43 -7.17
N ILE A 7 7.46 5.31 -7.19
CA ILE A 7 8.23 5.00 -8.41
C ILE A 7 7.82 3.64 -8.96
N SER A 8 7.80 2.60 -8.13
CA SER A 8 7.44 1.26 -8.58
C SER A 8 5.97 1.18 -9.02
N ALA A 9 5.05 1.82 -8.28
CA ALA A 9 3.64 1.91 -8.67
C ALA A 9 3.46 2.66 -9.99
N ALA A 10 4.19 3.77 -10.21
CA ALA A 10 4.16 4.53 -11.45
C ALA A 10 4.61 3.69 -12.65
N ILE A 11 5.75 3.02 -12.52
CA ILE A 11 6.28 2.12 -13.56
C ILE A 11 5.25 1.04 -13.89
N VAL A 12 4.68 0.36 -12.89
CA VAL A 12 3.68 -0.71 -13.10
C VAL A 12 2.35 -0.16 -13.64
N THR A 13 2.02 1.10 -13.40
CA THR A 13 0.81 1.73 -13.95
C THR A 13 0.99 2.09 -15.41
N MET A 14 2.10 2.74 -15.73
CA MET A 14 2.37 3.26 -17.06
C MET A 14 2.94 2.21 -18.00
N TRP A 15 3.36 1.04 -17.49
CA TRP A 15 4.00 -0.02 -18.27
C TRP A 15 3.39 -0.28 -19.65
N PRO A 16 2.05 -0.41 -19.81
CA PRO A 16 1.46 -0.69 -21.13
C PRO A 16 1.60 0.44 -22.16
N GLN A 17 1.98 1.64 -21.71
CA GLN A 17 2.10 2.88 -22.51
C GLN A 17 3.57 3.30 -22.68
N LEU A 18 4.52 2.62 -22.04
CA LEU A 18 5.92 2.97 -22.13
C LEU A 18 6.50 2.58 -23.49
N THR A 19 7.38 3.43 -24.02
CA THR A 19 8.23 3.05 -25.15
C THR A 19 9.28 2.02 -24.71
N VAL A 20 9.89 1.33 -25.67
CA VAL A 20 10.98 0.37 -25.40
C VAL A 20 12.12 1.01 -24.60
N ASP A 21 12.56 2.21 -24.99
CA ASP A 21 13.60 2.93 -24.28
C ASP A 21 13.20 3.22 -22.82
N GLN A 22 11.94 3.66 -22.61
CA GLN A 22 11.41 3.92 -21.26
C GLN A 22 11.31 2.64 -20.42
N ILE A 23 11.01 1.49 -21.05
CA ILE A 23 11.04 0.18 -20.38
C ILE A 23 12.46 -0.16 -19.93
N HIS A 24 13.46 0.03 -20.77
CA HIS A 24 14.87 -0.21 -20.40
C HIS A 24 15.33 0.69 -19.26
N VAL A 25 14.94 1.97 -19.28
CA VAL A 25 15.20 2.89 -18.16
C VAL A 25 14.47 2.42 -16.89
N SER A 26 13.20 2.03 -16.99
CA SER A 26 12.41 1.54 -15.86
C SER A 26 13.02 0.29 -15.23
N ILE A 27 13.48 -0.67 -16.05
CA ILE A 27 14.20 -1.85 -15.58
C ILE A 27 15.48 -1.45 -14.86
N SER A 28 16.24 -0.50 -15.40
CA SER A 28 17.47 0.00 -14.78
C SER A 28 17.23 0.67 -13.42
N ILE A 29 16.18 1.49 -13.32
CA ILE A 29 15.76 2.13 -12.05
C ILE A 29 15.42 1.05 -11.01
N LEU A 30 14.58 0.08 -11.37
CA LEU A 30 14.21 -1.01 -10.46
C LEU A 30 15.42 -1.85 -10.07
N LYS A 31 16.35 -2.12 -11.01
CA LYS A 31 17.60 -2.84 -10.71
C LYS A 31 18.43 -2.07 -9.69
N HIS A 32 18.56 -0.75 -9.85
CA HIS A 32 19.30 0.08 -8.91
C HIS A 32 18.67 0.08 -7.51
N ILE A 33 17.33 0.13 -7.41
CA ILE A 33 16.64 -0.01 -6.12
C ILE A 33 16.96 -1.37 -5.48
N LEU A 34 16.95 -2.45 -6.25
CA LEU A 34 17.21 -3.80 -5.74
C LEU A 34 18.69 -4.06 -5.39
N GLN A 35 19.64 -3.28 -5.91
CA GLN A 35 21.06 -3.40 -5.55
C GLN A 35 21.33 -3.15 -4.05
N TYR A 36 20.45 -2.41 -3.37
CA TYR A 36 20.55 -2.20 -1.94
C TYR A 36 20.20 -3.47 -1.12
N GLY A 37 19.53 -4.46 -1.73
CA GLY A 37 19.31 -5.79 -1.14
C GLY A 37 18.68 -5.75 0.26
N GLU A 38 19.34 -6.38 1.23
CA GLU A 38 18.89 -6.39 2.64
C GLU A 38 18.77 -4.99 3.26
N LYS A 39 19.55 -4.00 2.77
CA LYS A 39 19.48 -2.62 3.26
C LYS A 39 18.16 -1.93 2.93
N LEU A 40 17.35 -2.47 2.03
CA LEU A 40 15.99 -1.98 1.81
C LEU A 40 15.11 -2.19 3.05
N GLY A 41 15.38 -3.22 3.85
CA GLY A 41 14.54 -3.58 4.99
C GLY A 41 13.05 -3.62 4.61
N HIS A 42 12.22 -2.87 5.34
CA HIS A 42 10.78 -2.80 5.09
C HIS A 42 10.41 -2.16 3.75
N TYR A 43 11.26 -1.32 3.16
CA TYR A 43 10.98 -0.68 1.86
C TYR A 43 10.94 -1.67 0.69
N ALA A 44 11.49 -2.89 0.84
CA ALA A 44 11.32 -3.95 -0.17
C ALA A 44 9.85 -4.34 -0.35
N PHE A 45 9.04 -4.16 0.70
CA PHE A 45 7.63 -4.50 0.70
C PHE A 45 6.78 -3.43 0.02
N ASP A 46 7.29 -2.20 -0.09
CA ASP A 46 6.64 -1.09 -0.78
C ASP A 46 6.73 -1.22 -2.31
N ILE A 47 7.63 -2.05 -2.82
CA ILE A 47 7.77 -2.28 -4.27
C ILE A 47 6.49 -2.94 -4.79
N ALA A 48 5.83 -2.28 -5.74
CA ALA A 48 4.63 -2.77 -6.40
C ALA A 48 4.84 -4.15 -7.06
N ASP A 49 3.76 -4.93 -7.20
CA ASP A 49 3.82 -6.25 -7.83
C ASP A 49 4.18 -6.15 -9.33
N LEU A 50 5.29 -6.79 -9.72
CA LEU A 50 5.79 -6.83 -11.09
C LEU A 50 5.27 -8.04 -11.89
N SER A 51 4.59 -8.99 -11.25
CA SER A 51 4.24 -10.27 -11.86
C SER A 51 3.16 -10.19 -12.96
N GLY A 52 2.47 -9.04 -13.07
CA GLY A 52 1.41 -8.79 -14.05
C GLY A 52 1.79 -7.93 -15.26
N LEU A 53 3.08 -7.62 -15.45
CA LEU A 53 3.53 -6.75 -16.54
C LEU A 53 3.45 -7.46 -17.90
N SER A 54 2.69 -6.87 -18.85
CA SER A 54 2.53 -7.39 -20.22
C SER A 54 3.61 -6.88 -21.17
N PHE A 55 3.97 -7.72 -22.15
CA PHE A 55 4.92 -7.40 -23.22
C PHE A 55 4.27 -7.28 -24.61
N SER A 56 2.94 -7.26 -24.66
CA SER A 56 2.20 -7.28 -25.94
C SER A 56 2.49 -6.07 -26.84
N HIS A 57 2.93 -4.95 -26.27
CA HIS A 57 3.29 -3.72 -26.99
C HIS A 57 4.79 -3.62 -27.29
N VAL A 58 5.60 -4.58 -26.83
CA VAL A 58 7.04 -4.61 -27.07
C VAL A 58 7.31 -5.26 -28.42
N PRO A 59 8.05 -4.61 -29.33
CA PRO A 59 8.34 -5.17 -30.64
C PRO A 59 9.26 -6.42 -30.51
N PRO A 60 9.21 -7.35 -31.48
CA PRO A 60 9.96 -8.61 -31.41
C PRO A 60 11.47 -8.49 -31.13
N PRO A 61 12.21 -7.48 -31.67
CA PRO A 61 13.64 -7.32 -31.39
C PRO A 61 13.96 -7.14 -29.90
N ASP A 62 13.10 -6.43 -29.17
CA ASP A 62 13.32 -6.05 -27.77
C ASP A 62 12.63 -6.98 -26.77
N PHE A 63 11.84 -7.93 -27.26
CA PHE A 63 11.09 -8.88 -26.43
C PHE A 63 12.01 -9.70 -25.50
N LEU A 64 13.11 -10.26 -26.02
CA LEU A 64 14.01 -11.09 -25.24
C LEU A 64 14.80 -10.29 -24.18
N PRO A 65 15.40 -9.13 -24.50
CA PRO A 65 16.02 -8.25 -23.51
C PRO A 65 15.06 -7.84 -22.39
N VAL A 66 13.86 -7.37 -22.73
CA VAL A 66 12.85 -6.91 -21.75
C VAL A 66 12.42 -8.05 -20.84
N ARG A 67 12.08 -9.21 -21.42
CA ARG A 67 11.68 -10.40 -20.67
C ARG A 67 12.79 -10.87 -19.72
N THR A 68 14.04 -10.84 -20.18
CA THR A 68 15.19 -11.26 -19.37
C THR A 68 15.39 -10.29 -18.20
N GLY A 69 15.38 -8.97 -18.47
CA GLY A 69 15.53 -7.95 -17.44
C GLY A 69 14.45 -8.03 -16.36
N LEU A 70 13.19 -8.30 -16.72
CA LEU A 70 12.12 -8.48 -15.73
C LEU A 70 12.24 -9.78 -14.95
N ARG A 71 12.65 -10.88 -15.59
CA ARG A 71 12.90 -12.13 -14.89
C ARG A 71 13.99 -11.95 -13.84
N GLU A 72 15.06 -11.22 -14.17
CA GLU A 72 16.12 -10.88 -13.21
C GLU A 72 15.60 -10.03 -12.05
N LEU A 73 14.76 -9.03 -12.33
CA LEU A 73 14.12 -8.21 -11.29
C LEU A 73 13.23 -9.05 -10.36
N MET A 74 12.40 -9.92 -10.92
CA MET A 74 11.55 -10.82 -10.14
C MET A 74 12.38 -11.78 -9.29
N HIS A 75 13.47 -12.32 -9.84
CA HIS A 75 14.38 -13.20 -9.11
C HIS A 75 15.12 -12.46 -7.98
N ALA A 76 15.53 -11.22 -8.19
CA ALA A 76 16.16 -10.39 -7.16
C ALA A 76 15.18 -9.93 -6.07
N LEU A 77 13.92 -9.68 -6.42
CA LEU A 77 12.87 -9.27 -5.49
C LEU A 77 12.32 -10.44 -4.67
N ALA A 78 12.30 -11.65 -5.23
CA ALA A 78 11.77 -12.85 -4.58
C ALA A 78 12.36 -13.09 -3.17
N PRO A 79 13.68 -13.18 -2.95
CA PRO A 79 14.25 -13.43 -1.62
C PRO A 79 13.95 -12.32 -0.61
N LEU A 80 13.76 -11.08 -1.08
CA LEU A 80 13.37 -9.96 -0.22
C LEU A 80 11.91 -10.06 0.23
N LYS A 81 11.06 -10.81 -0.49
CA LYS A 81 9.63 -10.99 -0.21
C LYS A 81 9.25 -12.41 0.26
N THR A 82 10.12 -13.41 0.15
CA THR A 82 9.80 -14.83 0.45
C THR A 82 9.64 -15.12 1.95
N SER A 83 10.20 -14.29 2.83
CA SER A 83 10.03 -14.41 4.28
C SER A 83 8.63 -14.01 4.76
N LEU A 84 7.83 -13.34 3.93
CA LEU A 84 6.55 -12.79 4.35
C LEU A 84 5.44 -13.85 4.44
N THR A 85 4.91 -13.99 5.65
CA THR A 85 3.63 -14.63 5.91
C THR A 85 2.49 -13.87 5.22
N TRP A 86 1.35 -14.55 5.02
CA TRP A 86 0.17 -13.91 4.43
C TRP A 86 -0.31 -12.70 5.26
N ASN A 87 -0.22 -12.78 6.61
CA ASN A 87 -0.59 -11.69 7.51
C ASN A 87 0.31 -10.46 7.34
N GLU A 88 1.62 -10.66 7.10
CA GLU A 88 2.55 -9.54 6.87
C GLU A 88 2.32 -8.90 5.50
N LYS A 89 2.03 -9.70 4.46
CA LYS A 89 1.60 -9.18 3.15
C LYS A 89 0.34 -8.33 3.29
N LEU A 90 -0.63 -8.81 4.06
CA LEU A 90 -1.85 -8.08 4.35
C LEU A 90 -1.57 -6.76 5.09
N LYS A 91 -0.77 -6.79 6.16
CA LYS A 91 -0.36 -5.58 6.91
C LYS A 91 0.30 -4.55 6.00
N ASN A 92 1.22 -4.99 5.14
CA ASN A 92 1.91 -4.10 4.21
C ASN A 92 0.95 -3.45 3.20
N LEU A 93 0.02 -4.23 2.64
CA LEU A 93 -0.99 -3.68 1.73
C LEU A 93 -1.92 -2.70 2.44
N ILE A 94 -2.33 -2.97 3.68
CA ILE A 94 -3.11 -2.03 4.50
C ILE A 94 -2.34 -0.71 4.66
N SER A 95 -1.04 -0.75 4.96
CA SER A 95 -0.21 0.45 5.07
C SER A 95 -0.22 1.24 3.76
N ARG A 96 0.03 0.58 2.63
CA ARG A 96 0.08 1.23 1.31
C ARG A 96 -1.29 1.75 0.83
N ILE A 97 -2.39 1.13 1.25
CA ILE A 97 -3.76 1.63 1.02
C ILE A 97 -3.99 2.93 1.80
N ASN A 98 -3.28 3.16 2.91
CA ASN A 98 -3.39 4.37 3.71
C ASN A 98 -2.50 5.54 3.25
N SER A 99 -1.59 5.33 2.29
CA SER A 99 -0.75 6.37 1.68
C SER A 99 -1.60 7.50 1.06
N GLU A 100 -1.11 8.74 0.95
CA GLU A 100 -1.78 9.80 0.15
C GLU A 100 -1.51 9.66 -1.35
N SER A 101 -0.53 8.85 -1.75
CA SER A 101 -0.24 8.72 -3.17
C SER A 101 -1.31 7.91 -3.86
N GLU A 102 -2.15 8.57 -4.67
CA GLU A 102 -3.27 7.95 -5.37
C GLU A 102 -2.83 6.73 -6.20
N ILE A 103 -1.65 6.81 -6.84
CA ILE A 103 -1.11 5.71 -7.63
C ILE A 103 -0.72 4.51 -6.76
N VAL A 104 -0.20 4.76 -5.55
CA VAL A 104 0.12 3.71 -4.57
C VAL A 104 -1.16 3.08 -4.03
N ILE A 105 -2.15 3.89 -3.64
CA ILE A 105 -3.47 3.41 -3.18
C ILE A 105 -4.08 2.50 -4.25
N ARG A 106 -4.19 2.98 -5.49
CA ARG A 106 -4.80 2.25 -6.62
C ARG A 106 -4.10 0.92 -6.88
N LYS A 107 -2.76 0.90 -6.88
CA LYS A 107 -2.00 -0.35 -7.07
C LYS A 107 -2.16 -1.30 -5.90
N SER A 108 -2.15 -0.79 -4.68
CA SER A 108 -2.28 -1.61 -3.47
C SER A 108 -3.66 -2.23 -3.35
N LEU A 109 -4.73 -1.54 -3.76
CA LEU A 109 -6.07 -2.11 -3.85
C LEU A 109 -6.17 -3.24 -4.89
N LYS A 110 -5.54 -3.10 -6.06
CA LYS A 110 -5.49 -4.17 -7.07
C LYS A 110 -4.69 -5.38 -6.56
N GLU A 111 -3.57 -5.15 -5.90
CA GLU A 111 -2.78 -6.20 -5.25
C GLU A 111 -3.56 -6.89 -4.11
N PHE A 112 -4.31 -6.12 -3.32
CA PHE A 112 -5.17 -6.63 -2.26
C PHE A 112 -6.31 -7.50 -2.79
N SER A 113 -7.02 -7.04 -3.83
CA SER A 113 -8.05 -7.84 -4.52
C SER A 113 -7.47 -9.18 -4.99
N ASN A 114 -6.29 -9.16 -5.60
CA ASN A 114 -5.60 -10.38 -6.03
C ASN A 114 -5.19 -11.27 -4.86
N LEU A 115 -4.76 -10.71 -3.72
CA LEU A 115 -4.41 -11.47 -2.51
C LEU A 115 -5.64 -12.19 -1.94
N LEU A 116 -6.79 -11.52 -1.87
CA LEU A 116 -8.06 -12.10 -1.43
C LEU A 116 -8.50 -13.23 -2.36
N LYS A 117 -8.44 -13.01 -3.68
CA LYS A 117 -8.81 -14.02 -4.70
C LYS A 117 -7.91 -15.25 -4.67
N LYS A 118 -6.60 -15.08 -4.45
CA LYS A 118 -5.64 -16.19 -4.37
C LYS A 118 -5.81 -17.03 -3.10
N ASN A 119 -6.23 -16.44 -1.98
CA ASN A 119 -6.30 -17.11 -0.69
C ASN A 119 -7.56 -16.74 0.12
N PRO A 120 -8.77 -17.03 -0.37
CA PRO A 120 -10.01 -16.60 0.29
C PRO A 120 -10.16 -17.15 1.71
N GLU A 121 -9.68 -18.38 1.94
CA GLU A 121 -9.73 -19.03 3.26
C GLU A 121 -8.87 -18.32 4.32
N LYS A 122 -7.80 -17.63 3.91
CA LYS A 122 -6.95 -16.89 4.86
C LYS A 122 -7.69 -15.73 5.52
N MET A 123 -8.51 -15.00 4.76
CA MET A 123 -9.34 -13.94 5.31
C MET A 123 -10.45 -14.51 6.19
N LYS A 124 -11.09 -15.61 5.80
CA LYS A 124 -12.11 -16.29 6.62
C LYS A 124 -11.55 -16.77 7.96
N MET A 125 -10.32 -17.29 7.98
CA MET A 125 -9.65 -17.68 9.23
C MET A 125 -9.43 -16.50 10.17
N LEU A 126 -9.16 -15.29 9.66
CA LEU A 126 -9.08 -14.09 10.51
C LEU A 126 -10.43 -13.70 11.12
N MET A 127 -11.52 -14.12 10.51
CA MET A 127 -12.90 -13.88 10.97
C MET A 127 -13.48 -15.08 11.74
N ALA A 128 -12.67 -16.08 12.06
CA ALA A 128 -13.10 -17.23 12.85
C ALA A 128 -13.02 -16.93 14.36
N GLY A 129 -13.78 -17.69 15.16
CA GLY A 129 -13.75 -17.57 16.63
C GLY A 129 -14.68 -16.48 17.17
N ASN A 130 -14.66 -16.26 18.49
CA ASN A 130 -15.59 -15.33 19.14
C ASN A 130 -15.27 -13.86 18.79
N THR A 131 -13.99 -13.52 18.74
CA THR A 131 -13.47 -12.19 18.37
C THR A 131 -12.63 -12.32 17.10
N PHE A 132 -12.79 -11.39 16.16
CA PHE A 132 -11.98 -11.37 14.94
C PHE A 132 -10.55 -10.96 15.23
N HIS A 133 -9.63 -11.42 14.39
CA HIS A 133 -8.25 -10.95 14.42
C HIS A 133 -8.20 -9.44 14.11
N PRO A 134 -7.36 -8.62 14.79
CA PRO A 134 -7.32 -7.16 14.63
C PRO A 134 -7.10 -6.67 13.19
N LEU A 135 -6.49 -7.51 12.35
CA LEU A 135 -6.30 -7.21 10.92
C LEU A 135 -7.61 -7.04 10.16
N VAL A 136 -8.70 -7.68 10.59
CA VAL A 136 -10.02 -7.50 9.98
C VAL A 136 -10.48 -6.05 10.14
N GLY A 137 -10.39 -5.52 11.36
CA GLY A 137 -10.70 -4.12 11.65
C GLY A 137 -9.82 -3.16 10.85
N ASN A 138 -8.51 -3.45 10.76
CA ASN A 138 -7.59 -2.64 9.97
C ASN A 138 -7.91 -2.64 8.47
N VAL A 139 -8.33 -3.78 7.91
CA VAL A 139 -8.78 -3.88 6.51
C VAL A 139 -10.02 -3.02 6.30
N VAL A 140 -11.06 -3.20 7.12
CA VAL A 140 -12.32 -2.45 7.01
C VAL A 140 -12.05 -0.95 7.14
N LYS A 141 -11.24 -0.56 8.12
CA LYS A 141 -10.85 0.84 8.34
C LYS A 141 -10.09 1.43 7.15
N ALA A 142 -9.15 0.70 6.57
CA ALA A 142 -8.37 1.18 5.42
C ALA A 142 -9.26 1.33 4.17
N LEU A 143 -10.15 0.37 3.90
CA LEU A 143 -11.06 0.42 2.75
C LEU A 143 -12.06 1.57 2.86
N ILE A 144 -12.72 1.72 4.02
CA ILE A 144 -13.65 2.84 4.29
C ILE A 144 -12.89 4.17 4.31
N GLY A 145 -11.70 4.19 4.90
CA GLY A 145 -10.86 5.38 4.97
C GLY A 145 -10.49 5.90 3.57
N VAL A 146 -10.13 5.03 2.65
CA VAL A 146 -9.83 5.43 1.27
C VAL A 146 -11.07 5.97 0.55
N THR A 147 -12.23 5.29 0.67
CA THR A 147 -13.45 5.78 0.01
C THR A 147 -13.90 7.15 0.54
N ALA A 148 -13.64 7.43 1.81
CA ALA A 148 -13.92 8.73 2.43
C ALA A 148 -12.92 9.83 2.05
N ARG A 149 -11.64 9.50 1.77
CA ARG A 149 -10.60 10.47 1.36
C ARG A 149 -10.60 10.76 -0.13
N CYS A 150 -11.04 9.81 -0.97
CA CYS A 150 -11.07 9.98 -2.42
C CYS A 150 -12.13 11.03 -2.83
N ASN A 151 -11.69 12.06 -3.56
CA ASN A 151 -12.56 13.06 -4.16
C ASN A 151 -13.50 12.45 -5.22
N ASP A 152 -14.39 13.26 -5.78
CA ASP A 152 -15.36 12.82 -6.80
C ASP A 152 -14.72 12.41 -8.14
N THR A 153 -13.43 12.65 -8.35
CA THR A 153 -12.72 12.26 -9.59
C THR A 153 -12.05 10.88 -9.51
N SER A 154 -12.09 10.21 -8.34
CA SER A 154 -11.43 8.91 -8.13
C SER A 154 -12.42 7.75 -8.01
N ASP A 155 -13.40 7.70 -8.92
CA ASP A 155 -14.43 6.65 -8.96
C ASP A 155 -13.84 5.24 -9.10
N GLU A 156 -12.76 5.07 -9.85
CA GLU A 156 -12.11 3.76 -9.99
C GLU A 156 -11.57 3.24 -8.64
N ILE A 157 -10.98 4.12 -7.82
CA ILE A 157 -10.46 3.72 -6.50
C ILE A 157 -11.60 3.32 -5.57
N LYS A 158 -12.66 4.13 -5.54
CA LYS A 158 -13.86 3.83 -4.75
C LYS A 158 -14.46 2.48 -5.16
N ASN A 159 -14.61 2.24 -6.47
CA ASN A 159 -15.14 0.99 -6.99
C ASN A 159 -14.31 -0.22 -6.57
N ILE A 160 -12.98 -0.18 -6.75
CA ILE A 160 -12.11 -1.29 -6.33
C ILE A 160 -12.18 -1.50 -4.81
N ALA A 161 -12.23 -0.42 -4.03
CA ALA A 161 -12.34 -0.52 -2.57
C ALA A 161 -13.68 -1.16 -2.14
N PHE A 162 -14.80 -0.81 -2.79
CA PHE A 162 -16.10 -1.43 -2.52
C PHE A 162 -16.14 -2.90 -2.97
N GLU A 163 -15.55 -3.24 -4.12
CA GLU A 163 -15.40 -4.65 -4.54
C GLU A 163 -14.58 -5.46 -3.53
N CYS A 164 -13.50 -4.87 -3.02
CA CYS A 164 -12.68 -5.48 -1.98
C CYS A 164 -13.47 -5.67 -0.68
N LEU A 165 -14.28 -4.68 -0.28
CA LEU A 165 -15.16 -4.78 0.89
C LEU A 165 -16.22 -5.88 0.71
N GLY A 166 -16.82 -5.97 -0.47
CA GLY A 166 -17.75 -7.04 -0.83
C GLY A 166 -17.09 -8.43 -0.81
N THR A 167 -15.81 -8.51 -1.21
CA THR A 167 -15.02 -9.76 -1.15
C THR A 167 -14.68 -10.17 0.29
N VAL A 168 -14.39 -9.19 1.16
CA VAL A 168 -14.22 -9.44 2.61
C VAL A 168 -15.54 -9.95 3.20
N GLY A 169 -16.66 -9.40 2.75
CA GLY A 169 -18.00 -9.82 3.17
C GLY A 169 -18.48 -9.10 4.44
N ALA A 170 -19.59 -9.58 4.99
CA ALA A 170 -20.18 -9.00 6.19
C ALA A 170 -19.27 -9.23 7.42
N VAL A 171 -18.85 -8.14 8.04
CA VAL A 171 -18.06 -8.13 9.28
C VAL A 171 -18.98 -7.71 10.42
N ASP A 172 -19.17 -8.58 11.40
CA ASP A 172 -19.91 -8.29 12.63
C ASP A 172 -19.17 -7.23 13.47
N PRO A 173 -19.73 -6.02 13.68
CA PRO A 173 -19.07 -4.96 14.43
C PRO A 173 -18.78 -5.33 15.89
N ASP A 174 -19.63 -6.13 16.53
CA ASP A 174 -19.47 -6.50 17.94
C ASP A 174 -18.28 -7.43 18.16
N ARG A 175 -17.84 -8.11 17.09
CA ARG A 175 -16.69 -9.02 17.08
C ARG A 175 -15.45 -8.38 16.47
N CYS A 176 -15.56 -7.14 15.98
CA CYS A 176 -14.51 -6.44 15.25
C CYS A 176 -13.98 -5.26 16.06
N GLU A 177 -12.74 -5.34 16.51
CA GLU A 177 -12.06 -4.20 17.11
C GLU A 177 -11.64 -3.20 16.03
N ILE A 178 -12.42 -2.13 15.87
CA ILE A 178 -12.04 -0.97 15.07
C ILE A 178 -11.59 0.12 16.04
N SER A 179 -10.30 0.10 16.40
CA SER A 179 -9.74 1.12 17.28
C SER A 179 -9.56 2.45 16.52
N ASP A 180 -10.19 3.50 17.02
CA ASP A 180 -9.90 4.89 16.65
C ASP A 180 -8.79 5.42 17.57
N GLU A 181 -7.56 4.99 17.33
CA GLU A 181 -6.38 5.68 17.85
C GLU A 181 -6.16 7.00 17.11
N LYS A 182 -7.16 7.89 17.12
CA LYS A 182 -6.85 9.31 17.06
C LYS A 182 -6.48 9.69 18.47
N SER A 183 -5.20 10.00 18.69
CA SER A 183 -4.74 10.76 19.86
C SER A 183 -5.54 12.07 19.91
N LYS A 184 -6.73 12.03 20.51
CA LYS A 184 -7.55 13.20 20.77
C LYS A 184 -6.88 13.91 21.93
N MET A 185 -5.96 14.81 21.63
CA MET A 185 -5.58 15.83 22.59
C MET A 185 -6.81 16.71 22.81
N VAL A 186 -7.60 16.38 23.84
CA VAL A 186 -8.75 17.19 24.24
C VAL A 186 -8.21 18.44 24.92
N LEU A 187 -8.33 19.58 24.26
CA LEU A 187 -7.90 20.87 24.81
C LEU A 187 -8.88 21.30 25.92
N ALA A 188 -8.62 20.86 27.15
CA ALA A 188 -9.51 21.10 28.28
C ALA A 188 -9.42 22.53 28.88
N SER A 189 -8.61 23.44 28.32
CA SER A 189 -8.46 24.81 28.86
C SER A 189 -7.96 25.82 27.83
N ASN A 190 -8.51 27.05 27.87
CA ASN A 190 -8.35 28.16 26.92
C ASN A 190 -6.93 28.79 26.82
N PHE A 191 -5.90 28.04 26.42
CA PHE A 191 -4.55 28.56 26.07
C PHE A 191 -3.86 29.49 27.10
N SER A 192 -4.41 29.63 28.31
CA SER A 192 -3.94 30.56 29.34
C SER A 192 -2.73 30.02 30.10
N ASP A 193 -2.44 28.72 29.95
CA ASP A 193 -1.22 28.08 30.44
C ASP A 193 -0.21 27.98 29.29
N HIS A 194 0.92 28.65 29.46
CA HIS A 194 2.01 28.71 28.50
C HIS A 194 2.57 27.31 28.16
N ASN A 195 2.70 26.42 29.15
CA ASN A 195 3.24 25.07 28.95
C ASN A 195 2.24 24.18 28.21
N LYS A 196 0.94 24.34 28.44
CA LYS A 196 -0.09 23.63 27.67
C LYS A 196 -0.16 24.13 26.23
N SER A 197 0.05 25.43 26.01
CA SER A 197 0.09 26.02 24.68
C SER A 197 1.30 25.55 23.88
N ILE A 198 2.48 25.43 24.51
CA ILE A 198 3.66 24.84 23.88
C ILE A 198 3.43 23.35 23.58
N ASN A 199 2.90 22.57 24.51
CA ASN A 199 2.61 21.15 24.27
C ASN A 199 1.56 20.95 23.17
N PHE A 200 0.58 21.83 23.08
CA PHE A 200 -0.39 21.81 21.99
C PHE A 200 0.26 22.20 20.66
N ALA A 201 1.10 23.24 20.62
CA ALA A 201 1.82 23.63 19.42
C ALA A 201 2.78 22.51 18.96
N LEU A 202 3.48 21.86 19.88
CA LEU A 202 4.30 20.69 19.60
C LEU A 202 3.45 19.51 19.12
N HIS A 203 2.32 19.22 19.76
CA HIS A 203 1.40 18.18 19.30
C HIS A 203 0.85 18.51 17.91
N LEU A 204 0.52 19.76 17.61
CA LEU A 204 0.06 20.20 16.29
C LEU A 204 1.18 20.05 15.27
N LEU A 205 2.39 20.54 15.55
CA LEU A 205 3.53 20.43 14.64
C LEU A 205 3.92 18.97 14.40
N ILE A 206 3.99 18.16 15.45
CA ILE A 206 4.31 16.73 15.34
C ILE A 206 3.15 15.97 14.68
N SER A 207 1.88 16.29 14.95
CA SER A 207 0.74 15.61 14.33
C SER A 207 0.45 16.08 12.90
N THR A 208 0.87 17.29 12.53
CA THR A 208 0.81 17.79 11.14
C THR A 208 2.01 17.34 10.34
N GLU A 209 3.20 17.23 10.93
CA GLU A 209 4.37 16.61 10.29
C GLU A 209 4.25 15.08 10.24
N LEU A 210 3.67 14.41 11.25
CA LEU A 210 3.35 12.97 11.20
C LEU A 210 2.07 12.70 10.40
N GLY A 211 1.15 13.65 10.32
CA GLY A 211 0.01 13.64 9.39
C GLY A 211 0.48 13.83 7.95
N ASN A 212 1.50 14.66 7.72
CA ASN A 212 2.21 14.80 6.44
C ASN A 212 3.33 13.77 6.22
N SER A 213 3.60 12.91 7.21
CA SER A 213 4.42 11.71 7.04
C SER A 213 3.57 10.48 6.83
N GLN A 214 2.29 10.46 7.23
CA GLN A 214 1.31 9.53 6.65
C GLN A 214 0.90 9.99 5.26
N SER A 215 0.92 11.32 5.03
CA SER A 215 1.36 12.13 3.84
C SER A 215 2.09 11.43 2.70
N HIS A 216 3.10 10.71 3.17
CA HIS A 216 4.29 10.33 2.44
C HIS A 216 4.89 9.05 3.03
N LEU A 217 4.04 8.18 3.60
CA LEU A 217 4.34 6.77 3.89
C LEU A 217 3.16 5.91 3.38
#